data_AF-A0A5K0Z1H3-F1
#
_entry.id   AF-A0A5K0Z1H3-F1
#
_cell.length_a   1.000
_cell.length_b   1.000
_cell.length_c   1.000
_cell.angle_alpha   90.00
_cell.angle_beta   90.00
_cell.angle_gamma   90.00
#
_symmetry.space_group_name_H-M   'P 1'
#
loop_
_entity.id
_entity.type
_entity.pdbx_description
1 polymer ?
#
loop_
_entity_poly.entity_id
_entity_poly.type
_entity_poly.pdbx_seq_one_letter_code
_entity_poly.pdbx_strand_id
1 'polypeptide(L)' 'TLFAGTVAENIAYRDLMRDIDMEKVVHASKIANADEFIMALPDGYNTNIGQRGSLLSGGQKQR' A
#
# COMPACT_ATOMS: atom_id res chain seq x y z
N THR A 1 0.00 -9.90 -3.35
CA THR A 1 -0.64 -9.76 -2.02
C THR A 1 -0.12 -8.48 -1.41
N LEU A 2 -0.98 -7.56 -0.96
CA LEU A 2 -0.54 -6.36 -0.24
C LEU A 2 0.02 -6.79 1.12
N PHE A 3 1.18 -6.28 1.49
CA PHE A 3 1.82 -6.56 2.77
C PHE A 3 1.30 -5.58 3.81
N ALA A 4 1.31 -6.00 5.07
CA ALA A 4 1.02 -5.09 6.17
C ALA A 4 2.05 -3.97 6.17
N GLY A 5 1.59 -2.72 6.16
CA GLY A 5 2.45 -1.54 6.06
C GLY A 5 1.72 -0.37 5.43
N THR A 6 2.38 0.77 5.28
CA THR A 6 1.82 1.94 4.61
C THR A 6 1.68 1.73 3.10
N VAL A 7 0.88 2.58 2.45
CA VAL A 7 0.82 2.65 0.99
C VAL A 7 2.22 2.89 0.40
N ALA A 8 3.00 3.81 1.00
CA ALA A 8 4.37 4.09 0.58
C ALA A 8 5.28 2.85 0.65
N GLU A 9 5.23 2.09 1.75
CA GLU A 9 6.00 0.85 1.92
C GLU A 9 5.64 -0.23 0.88
N ASN A 10 4.35 -0.33 0.53
CA ASN A 10 3.89 -1.28 -0.48
C ASN A 10 4.33 -0.88 -1.91
N ILE A 11 4.39 0.43 -2.21
CA ILE A 11 4.88 0.94 -3.50
C ILE A 11 6.40 0.82 -3.58
N ALA A 12 7.09 1.17 -2.49
CA ALA A 12 8.53 1.07 -2.36
C ALA A 12 9.02 -0.37 -2.09
N TYR A 13 8.13 -1.38 -2.09
CA TYR A 13 8.46 -2.77 -1.74
C TYR A 13 9.61 -3.38 -2.57
N ARG A 14 9.87 -2.86 -3.78
CA ARG A 14 11.04 -3.29 -4.58
C ARG A 14 12.38 -2.69 -4.14
N ASP A 15 12.37 -1.64 -3.33
CA ASP A 15 13.52 -0.86 -2.86
C ASP A 15 13.73 -0.99 -1.33
N LEU A 16 13.18 -2.04 -0.70
CA LEU A 16 13.19 -2.28 0.77
C LEU A 16 14.57 -2.35 1.44
N MET A 17 15.66 -2.21 0.69
CA MET A 17 17.03 -2.16 1.22
C MET A 17 17.54 -0.72 1.45
N ARG A 18 16.73 0.32 1.20
CA ARG A 18 17.10 1.74 1.35
C ARG A 18 15.95 2.54 1.97
N ASP A 19 16.26 3.74 2.48
CA ASP A 19 15.25 4.71 2.89
C ASP A 19 14.24 4.95 1.76
N ILE A 20 12.95 5.02 2.11
CA ILE A 20 11.87 5.22 1.13
C ILE A 20 11.99 6.61 0.51
N ASP A 21 12.32 6.64 -0.78
CA ASP A 21 12.32 7.86 -1.58
C ASP A 21 10.89 8.22 -2.01
N MET A 22 10.31 9.18 -1.30
CA MET A 22 8.93 9.62 -1.54
C MET A 22 8.71 10.22 -2.93
N GLU A 23 9.73 10.81 -3.56
CA GLU A 23 9.58 11.33 -4.93
C GLU A 23 9.34 10.20 -5.92
N LYS A 24 10.09 9.09 -5.78
CA LYS A 24 9.88 7.89 -6.60
C LYS A 24 8.53 7.23 -6.32
N VAL A 25 8.09 7.19 -5.07
CA VAL A 25 6.78 6.64 -4.68
C VAL A 25 5.65 7.42 -5.35
N VAL A 26 5.70 8.76 -5.32
CA VAL A 26 4.71 9.61 -5.98
C VAL A 26 4.79 9.45 -7.50
N HIS A 27 5.99 9.42 -8.07
CA HIS A 27 6.16 9.23 -9.51
C HIS A 27 5.59 7.89 -10.00
N ALA A 28 5.89 6.80 -9.30
CA ALA A 28 5.36 5.48 -9.61
C ALA A 28 3.82 5.44 -9.49
N SER A 29 3.27 6.11 -8.49
CA SER A 29 1.82 6.20 -8.27
C SER A 29 1.11 7.01 -9.34
N LYS A 30 1.74 8.09 -9.85
CA LYS A 30 1.23 8.86 -10.98
C LYS A 30 1.23 8.04 -12.28
N ILE A 31 2.31 7.30 -12.55
CA ILE A 31 2.37 6.38 -13.69
C ILE A 31 1.28 5.31 -13.60
N ALA A 32 1.00 4.83 -12.39
CA ALA A 32 -0.04 3.84 -12.13
C ALA A 32 -1.47 4.43 -12.07
N ASN A 33 -1.65 5.75 -12.26
CA ASN A 33 -2.91 6.47 -12.04
C ASN A 33 -3.54 6.22 -10.64
N ALA A 34 -2.70 5.97 -9.64
CA ALA A 34 -3.11 5.72 -8.26
C ALA A 34 -2.95 6.95 -7.36
N ASP A 35 -2.21 7.98 -7.79
CA ASP A 35 -1.89 9.17 -6.98
C ASP A 35 -3.15 9.87 -6.44
N GLU A 36 -4.14 10.14 -7.30
CA GLU A 36 -5.39 10.80 -6.88
C GLU A 36 -6.17 9.98 -5.86
N PHE A 37 -6.24 8.66 -6.06
CA PHE A 37 -6.89 7.75 -5.11
C PHE A 37 -6.15 7.70 -3.78
N ILE A 38 -4.82 7.63 -3.79
CA ILE A 38 -4.00 7.58 -2.59
C ILE A 38 -4.14 8.89 -1.81
N MET A 39 -4.11 10.04 -2.48
CA MET A 39 -4.31 11.36 -1.87
C MET A 39 -5.70 11.55 -1.25
N ALA A 40 -6.71 10.80 -1.72
CA ALA A 40 -8.05 10.82 -1.13
C ALA A 40 -8.16 9.99 0.18
N LEU A 41 -7.14 9.21 0.53
CA LEU A 41 -7.10 8.48 1.81
C LEU A 41 -6.82 9.46 2.97
N PRO A 42 -7.32 9.18 4.19
CA PRO A 42 -7.16 10.07 5.34
C PRO A 42 -5.70 10.49 5.62
N ASP A 43 -4.74 9.60 5.40
CA ASP A 43 -3.32 9.84 5.64
C ASP A 43 -2.46 9.78 4.35
N GLY A 44 -3.11 9.81 3.18
CA GLY A 44 -2.40 9.74 1.89
C GLY A 44 -1.52 8.50 1.75
N TYR A 45 -0.26 8.71 1.35
CA TYR A 45 0.76 7.67 1.25
C TYR A 45 1.15 7.01 2.59
N ASN A 46 0.90 7.68 3.71
CA ASN A 46 1.14 7.13 5.05
C ASN A 46 -0.04 6.28 5.55
N THR A 47 -1.13 6.18 4.79
CA THR A 47 -2.27 5.36 5.15
C THR A 47 -1.81 3.92 5.36
N ASN A 48 -2.03 3.42 6.57
CA ASN A 48 -1.64 2.07 6.93
C ASN A 48 -2.59 1.07 6.28
N ILE A 49 -2.08 0.31 5.31
CA ILE A 49 -2.74 -0.84 4.74
C ILE A 49 -2.53 -1.99 5.73
N GLY A 50 -3.44 -2.07 6.70
CA GLY A 50 -3.41 -3.14 7.70
C GLY A 50 -3.52 -4.54 7.07
N GLN A 51 -3.30 -5.59 7.88
CA GLN A 51 -3.61 -6.97 7.49
C GLN A 51 -5.11 -7.14 7.24
N ARG A 52 -5.65 -6.67 6.12
CA ARG A 52 -6.95 -7.14 5.60
C ARG A 52 -6.83 -8.55 4.99
N GLY A 53 -6.11 -9.43 5.69
CA GLY A 53 -6.30 -10.87 5.65
C GLY A 53 -7.13 -11.40 6.84
N SER A 54 -7.43 -10.56 7.85
CA SER A 54 -8.12 -11.00 9.07
C SER A 54 -9.64 -10.75 9.10
N LEU A 55 -10.26 -10.31 7.99
CA LEU A 55 -11.72 -10.28 7.84
C LEU A 55 -12.28 -11.45 7.01
N LEU A 56 -11.49 -12.51 6.82
CA LEU A 56 -12.03 -13.79 6.39
C LEU A 56 -12.43 -14.57 7.66
N SER A 57 -13.72 -14.52 8.01
CA SER A 57 -14.27 -15.52 8.94
C SER A 57 -13.95 -16.91 8.40
N GLY A 58 -13.59 -17.86 9.28
CA GLY A 58 -13.06 -19.18 8.88
C GLY A 58 -13.88 -19.94 7.83
N GLY A 59 -15.17 -19.64 7.68
CA GLY A 59 -16.05 -20.25 6.68
C GLY A 59 -15.80 -19.84 5.21
N GLN A 60 -15.10 -18.73 4.95
CA GLN A 60 -14.77 -18.32 3.57
C GLN A 60 -13.44 -18.89 3.06
N LYS A 61 -12.62 -19.48 3.94
CA LYS A 61 -11.37 -20.16 3.56
C LYS A 61 -11.58 -21.59 3.04
N GLN A 62 -12.80 -22.12 3.12
CA GLN A 62 -13.09 -23.55 2.94
C GLN A 62 -13.98 -23.88 1.73
N ARG A 63 -14.29 -22.91 0.84
CA ARG A 63 -14.99 -23.18 -0.42
C ARG A 63 -14.15 -22.77 -1.62
#